data_AF-A0A7S3S942-F1
#
_entry.id   AF-A0A7S3S942-F1
#
_cell.length_a   1.000
_cell.length_b   1.000
_cell.length_c   1.000
_cell.angle_alpha   90.00
_cell.angle_beta   90.00
_cell.angle_gamma   90.00
#
_symmetry.space_group_name_H-M   'P 1'
#
loop_
_entity.id
_entity.type
_entity.pdbx_description
1 polymer ?
#
loop_
_entity_poly.entity_id
_entity_poly.type
_entity_poly.pdbx_seq_one_letter_code
_entity_poly.pdbx_strand_id
1 'polypeptide(L)'
;EIVSRGGTAGVLSMFRPTLDSIVQELNQMASAESKSLRVVPYFVEGALEELQRGEDARCGELIANATLRLLDDEPHISSIALAMFSMAFARPQVTTAVAHLAAHRPDLKI
;
A
#
# COMPACT_ATOMS: atom_id res chain seq x y z
N GLU A 1 11.62 6.25 0.92
CA GLU A 1 11.38 6.00 2.36
C GLU A 1 11.22 4.51 2.69
N ILE A 2 10.39 3.75 1.95
CA ILE A 2 10.20 2.30 2.19
C ILE A 2 11.51 1.51 2.15
N VAL A 3 12.33 1.69 1.11
CA VAL A 3 13.63 0.99 0.98
C VAL A 3 14.56 1.30 2.15
N SER A 4 14.72 2.57 2.49
CA SER A 4 15.58 3.01 3.58
C SER A 4 15.17 2.43 4.95
N ARG A 5 13.86 2.23 5.18
CA ARG A 5 13.29 1.62 6.40
C ARG A 5 13.53 0.12 6.45
N GLY A 6 13.42 -0.59 5.32
CA GLY A 6 13.46 -2.05 5.27
C GLY A 6 12.23 -2.68 5.93
N GLY A 7 12.35 -3.95 6.33
CA GLY A 7 11.26 -4.70 6.97
C GLY A 7 10.27 -5.26 5.95
N THR A 8 8.99 -5.34 6.32
CA THR A 8 7.93 -5.82 5.41
C THR A 8 7.05 -4.64 4.99
N ALA A 9 6.93 -4.41 3.69
CA ALA A 9 6.15 -3.31 3.13
C ALA A 9 5.01 -3.83 2.27
N GLY A 10 3.78 -3.43 2.57
CA GLY A 10 2.63 -3.63 1.69
C GLY A 10 2.62 -2.59 0.58
N VAL A 11 2.42 -3.01 -0.66
CA VAL A 11 2.39 -2.10 -1.83
C VAL A 11 1.07 -2.31 -2.55
N LEU A 12 0.21 -1.30 -2.54
CA LEU A 12 -1.12 -1.35 -3.15
C LEU A 12 -1.12 -0.62 -4.49
N SER A 13 -1.77 -1.22 -5.48
CA SER A 13 -2.04 -0.58 -6.78
C SER A 13 -3.40 -1.02 -7.31
N MET A 14 -4.14 -0.10 -7.95
CA MET A 14 -5.31 -0.45 -8.77
C MET A 14 -4.96 -0.72 -10.24
N PHE A 15 -3.67 -0.80 -10.61
CA PHE A 15 -3.22 -1.19 -11.95
C PHE A 15 -2.10 -2.23 -11.86
N ARG A 16 -2.35 -3.44 -12.38
CA ARG A 16 -1.43 -4.60 -12.25
C ARG A 16 -0.04 -4.36 -12.83
N PRO A 17 0.12 -3.82 -14.07
CA PRO A 17 1.45 -3.61 -14.64
C PRO A 17 2.32 -2.67 -13.78
N THR A 18 1.72 -1.65 -13.17
CA THR A 18 2.43 -0.76 -12.25
C THR A 18 2.84 -1.47 -10.97
N LEU A 19 2.01 -2.38 -10.45
CA LEU A 19 2.34 -3.16 -9.26
C LEU A 19 3.60 -4.00 -9.49
N ASP A 20 3.66 -4.74 -10.60
CA ASP A 20 4.79 -5.60 -10.93
C ASP A 20 6.08 -4.79 -11.11
N SER A 21 5.99 -3.66 -11.84
CA SER A 21 7.12 -2.75 -12.05
C SER A 21 7.66 -2.19 -10.74
N ILE A 22 6.79 -1.75 -9.83
CA ILE A 22 7.19 -1.15 -8.56
C ILE A 22 7.80 -2.19 -7.62
N VAL A 23 7.25 -3.41 -7.58
CA VAL A 23 7.85 -4.50 -6.80
C VAL A 23 9.27 -4.78 -7.28
N GLN A 24 9.46 -4.86 -8.61
CA GLN A 24 10.78 -5.07 -9.19
C GLN A 24 11.74 -3.93 -8.82
N GLU A 25 11.31 -2.68 -8.97
CA GLU A 25 12.12 -1.50 -8.65
C GLU A 25 12.51 -1.46 -7.17
N LEU A 26 11.57 -1.68 -6.25
CA LEU A 26 11.83 -1.69 -4.81
C LEU A 26 12.81 -2.80 -4.41
N ASN A 27 12.70 -3.99 -5.02
CA ASN A 27 13.64 -5.08 -4.78
C ASN A 27 15.05 -4.75 -5.30
N GLN A 28 15.15 -4.13 -6.48
CA GLN A 28 16.43 -3.68 -7.03
C GLN A 28 17.10 -2.63 -6.14
N MET A 29 16.33 -1.63 -5.69
CA MET A 29 16.81 -0.60 -4.77
C MET A 29 17.25 -1.17 -3.43
N ALA A 30 16.45 -2.07 -2.84
CA ALA A 30 16.80 -2.73 -1.59
C ALA A 30 18.08 -3.57 -1.72
N SER A 31 18.25 -4.28 -2.83
CA SER A 31 19.49 -5.01 -3.12
C SER A 31 20.68 -4.07 -3.28
N ALA A 32 20.53 -2.94 -3.98
CA ALA A 32 21.60 -1.97 -4.18
C ALA A 32 22.04 -1.31 -2.85
N GLU A 33 21.09 -1.10 -1.93
CA GLU A 33 21.35 -0.50 -0.62
C GLU A 33 21.70 -1.53 0.48
N SER A 34 21.81 -2.82 0.15
CA SER A 34 21.98 -3.92 1.12
C SER A 34 20.94 -3.91 2.24
N LYS A 35 19.70 -3.54 1.89
CA LYS A 35 18.56 -3.46 2.82
C LYS A 35 17.76 -4.77 2.78
N SER A 36 17.36 -5.25 3.96
CA SER A 36 16.38 -6.32 4.06
C SER A 36 14.99 -5.72 3.91
N LEU A 37 14.37 -5.93 2.73
CA LEU A 37 13.01 -5.50 2.41
C LEU A 37 12.23 -6.68 1.83
N ARG A 38 11.10 -7.02 2.46
CA ARG A 38 10.08 -7.92 1.89
C ARG A 38 8.94 -7.07 1.37
N VAL A 39 8.70 -7.11 0.06
CA VAL A 39 7.56 -6.43 -0.57
C VAL A 39 6.37 -7.38 -0.65
N VAL A 40 5.23 -6.97 -0.15
CA VAL A 40 3.96 -7.68 -0.23
C VAL A 40 3.03 -6.92 -1.20
N PRO A 41 2.97 -7.32 -2.48
CA PRO A 41 2.10 -6.66 -3.45
C PRO A 41 0.63 -6.99 -3.21
N TYR A 42 -0.23 -5.98 -3.38
CA TYR A 42 -1.67 -6.15 -3.30
C TYR A 42 -2.39 -5.36 -4.39
N PHE A 43 -3.19 -6.05 -5.20
CA PHE A 43 -3.98 -5.42 -6.25
C PHE A 43 -5.36 -5.02 -5.70
N VAL A 44 -5.73 -3.75 -5.86
CA VAL A 44 -7.03 -3.22 -5.44
C VAL A 44 -8.02 -3.35 -6.59
N GLU A 45 -8.73 -4.47 -6.61
CA GLU A 45 -9.75 -4.76 -7.62
C GLU A 45 -10.91 -3.77 -7.58
N GLY A 46 -11.36 -3.31 -8.75
CA GLY A 46 -12.50 -2.39 -8.89
C GLY A 46 -12.18 -0.91 -8.65
N ALA A 47 -11.05 -0.58 -8.00
CA ALA A 47 -10.77 0.81 -7.62
C ALA A 47 -10.49 1.71 -8.84
N LEU A 48 -9.88 1.17 -9.91
CA LEU A 48 -9.61 1.96 -11.11
C LEU A 48 -10.91 2.33 -11.83
N GLU A 49 -11.85 1.40 -11.87
CA GLU A 49 -13.15 1.57 -12.50
C GLU A 49 -14.00 2.62 -11.77
N GLU A 50 -13.99 2.62 -10.43
CA GLU A 50 -14.66 3.66 -9.65
C GLU A 50 -14.01 5.03 -9.87
N LEU A 51 -12.67 5.10 -9.89
CA LEU A 51 -11.97 6.36 -10.20
C LEU A 51 -12.32 6.88 -11.60
N GLN A 52 -12.38 6.00 -12.60
CA GLN A 52 -12.76 6.36 -13.98
C GLN A 52 -14.21 6.87 -14.08
N ARG A 53 -15.08 6.49 -13.16
CA ARG A 53 -16.46 6.99 -13.05
C ARG A 53 -16.55 8.33 -12.29
N GLY A 54 -15.45 8.84 -11.74
CA GLY A 54 -15.44 10.02 -10.87
C GLY A 54 -15.90 9.72 -9.44
N GLU A 55 -15.95 8.45 -9.04
CA GLU A 55 -16.41 8.00 -7.72
C GLU A 55 -15.22 7.91 -6.75
N ASP A 56 -14.54 9.04 -6.52
CA ASP A 56 -13.33 9.12 -5.68
C ASP A 56 -13.56 8.53 -4.28
N ALA A 57 -14.72 8.82 -3.68
CA ALA A 57 -15.08 8.30 -2.35
C ALA A 57 -15.14 6.77 -2.32
N ARG A 58 -15.73 6.14 -3.35
CA ARG A 58 -15.85 4.67 -3.45
C ARG A 58 -14.51 4.04 -3.77
N CYS A 59 -13.73 4.66 -4.66
CA CYS A 59 -12.36 4.23 -4.95
C CYS A 59 -11.50 4.21 -3.68
N GLY A 60 -11.55 5.27 -2.88
CA GLY A 60 -10.78 5.35 -1.65
C GLY A 60 -11.29 4.39 -0.55
N GLU A 61 -12.60 4.11 -0.46
CA GLU A 61 -13.13 3.03 0.38
C GLU A 61 -12.57 1.65 -0.03
N LEU A 62 -12.50 1.34 -1.32
CA LEU A 62 -11.92 0.10 -1.82
C LEU A 62 -10.45 -0.02 -1.44
N ILE A 63 -9.68 1.08 -1.56
CA ILE A 63 -8.26 1.12 -1.18
C ILE A 63 -8.10 0.92 0.34
N ALA A 64 -8.94 1.58 1.16
CA ALA A 64 -8.91 1.43 2.61
C ALA A 64 -9.24 0.00 3.05
N ASN A 65 -10.29 -0.60 2.48
CA ASN A 65 -10.67 -1.99 2.77
C ASN A 65 -9.60 -2.99 2.31
N ALA A 66 -8.99 -2.77 1.14
CA ALA A 66 -7.85 -3.55 0.69
C ALA A 66 -6.66 -3.44 1.65
N THR A 67 -6.40 -2.25 2.18
CA THR A 67 -5.33 -2.05 3.17
C THR A 67 -5.59 -2.82 4.45
N LEU A 68 -6.83 -2.80 4.97
CA LEU A 68 -7.20 -3.56 6.16
C LEU A 68 -7.02 -5.07 5.96
N ARG A 69 -7.54 -5.62 4.85
CA ARG A 69 -7.38 -7.04 4.52
C ARG A 69 -5.91 -7.44 4.42
N LEU A 70 -5.10 -6.64 3.76
CA LEU A 70 -3.66 -6.87 3.66
C LEU A 70 -3.00 -6.90 5.05
N LEU A 71 -3.36 -5.98 5.94
CA LEU A 71 -2.80 -5.94 7.30
C LEU A 71 -3.27 -7.12 8.18
N ASP A 72 -4.48 -7.63 7.95
CA ASP A 72 -5.01 -8.82 8.62
C ASP A 72 -4.28 -10.09 8.15
N ASP A 73 -4.07 -10.23 6.84
CA ASP A 73 -3.37 -11.39 6.24
C ASP A 73 -1.86 -11.38 6.55
N GLU A 74 -1.27 -10.18 6.68
CA GLU A 74 0.17 -9.96 6.81
C GLU A 74 0.49 -9.04 8.01
N PRO A 75 0.38 -9.56 9.25
CA PRO A 75 0.47 -8.76 10.48
C PRO A 75 1.85 -8.12 10.71
N HIS A 76 2.87 -8.55 9.97
CA HIS A 76 4.24 -8.05 10.06
C HIS A 76 4.55 -6.86 9.14
N ILE A 77 3.60 -6.42 8.30
CA ILE A 77 3.79 -5.24 7.43
C ILE A 77 3.96 -4.00 8.28
N SER A 78 5.12 -3.35 8.27
CA SER A 78 5.36 -2.11 9.03
C SER A 78 5.18 -0.84 8.21
N SER A 79 4.99 -0.95 6.89
CA SER A 79 4.80 0.21 6.00
C SER A 79 3.85 -0.14 4.85
N ILE A 80 3.03 0.82 4.43
CA ILE A 80 2.11 0.71 3.29
C ILE A 80 2.48 1.78 2.26
N ALA A 81 2.54 1.40 0.99
CA ALA A 81 2.64 2.33 -0.13
C ALA A 81 1.39 2.29 -0.99
N LEU A 82 0.84 3.48 -1.29
CA LEU A 82 -0.11 3.68 -2.38
C LEU A 82 0.71 3.94 -3.65
N ALA A 83 0.88 2.90 -4.47
CA ALA A 83 1.93 2.82 -5.48
C ALA A 83 1.66 3.64 -6.74
N MET A 84 0.58 4.42 -6.79
CA MET A 84 0.26 5.29 -7.91
C MET A 84 -0.07 6.70 -7.42
N PHE A 85 0.38 7.70 -8.17
CA PHE A 85 0.07 9.10 -7.90
C PHE A 85 -1.44 9.34 -7.80
N SER A 86 -2.22 8.69 -8.66
CA SER A 86 -3.68 8.76 -8.68
C SER A 86 -4.35 8.18 -7.42
N MET A 87 -3.62 7.48 -6.54
CA MET A 87 -4.13 6.98 -5.26
C MET A 87 -3.87 7.93 -4.10
N ALA A 88 -3.10 9.02 -4.30
CA ALA A 88 -2.71 9.93 -3.22
C ALA A 88 -3.90 10.54 -2.47
N PHE A 89 -5.03 10.76 -3.16
CA PHE A 89 -6.26 11.30 -2.55
C PHE A 89 -6.84 10.35 -1.49
N ALA A 90 -6.59 9.05 -1.57
CA ALA A 90 -7.14 8.04 -0.66
C ALA A 90 -6.39 7.99 0.68
N ARG A 91 -5.23 8.64 0.80
CA ARG A 91 -4.39 8.61 2.00
C ARG A 91 -5.14 8.95 3.30
N PRO A 92 -6.00 10.00 3.38
CA PRO A 92 -6.75 10.30 4.59
C PRO A 92 -7.72 9.18 5.00
N GLN A 93 -8.41 8.57 4.03
CA GLN A 93 -9.34 7.47 4.28
C GLN A 93 -8.60 6.21 4.75
N VAL A 94 -7.49 5.86 4.10
CA VAL A 94 -6.63 4.74 4.52
C VAL A 94 -6.12 4.97 5.94
N THR A 95 -5.59 6.17 6.22
CA THR A 95 -5.08 6.53 7.56
C THR A 95 -6.16 6.39 8.63
N THR A 96 -7.39 6.84 8.32
CA THR A 96 -8.53 6.74 9.23
C THR A 96 -8.90 5.29 9.48
N ALA A 97 -8.99 4.47 8.43
CA ALA A 97 -9.34 3.06 8.53
C ALA A 97 -8.33 2.28 9.39
N VAL A 98 -7.04 2.53 9.20
CA VAL A 98 -5.98 1.82 9.95
C VAL A 98 -5.71 2.41 11.35
N ALA A 99 -6.28 3.56 11.70
CA ALA A 99 -6.02 4.22 12.98
C ALA A 99 -6.33 3.31 14.19
N HIS A 100 -7.38 2.49 14.09
CA HIS A 100 -7.73 1.51 15.13
C HIS A 100 -6.68 0.41 15.28
N LEU A 101 -6.05 -0.02 14.19
CA LEU A 101 -4.95 -0.99 14.21
C LEU A 101 -3.65 -0.36 14.71
N ALA A 102 -3.38 0.89 14.30
CA ALA A 102 -2.17 1.62 14.69
C ALA A 102 -2.04 1.84 16.20
N ALA A 103 -3.16 1.89 16.94
CA ALA A 103 -3.15 1.93 18.41
C ALA A 103 -2.41 0.74 19.05
N HIS A 104 -2.39 -0.41 18.36
CA HIS A 104 -1.69 -1.63 18.78
C HIS A 104 -0.42 -1.88 17.96
N ARG A 105 -0.15 -1.02 16.96
CA ARG A 105 0.95 -1.14 15.98
C ARG A 105 1.56 0.23 15.67
N PRO A 106 2.25 0.86 16.63
CA PRO A 106 2.76 2.24 16.50
C PRO A 106 3.85 2.41 15.42
N ASP A 107 4.42 1.28 14.97
CA ASP A 107 5.41 1.19 13.91
C ASP A 107 4.82 1.24 12.49
N LEU A 108 3.50 1.01 12.33
CA LEU A 108 2.83 1.07 11.03
C LEU A 108 2.86 2.49 10.44
N LYS A 109 3.32 2.62 9.18
CA LYS A 109 3.36 3.87 8.40
C LYS A 109 2.59 3.76 7.09
N ILE A 110 1.91 4.84 6.71
CA ILE A 110 1.19 5.02 5.43
C ILE A 110 1.78 6.21 4.65
#